data_AF-A0A1G6PSI1-F1
#
_entry.id   AF-A0A1G6PSI1-F1
#
_cell.length_a   1.000
_cell.length_b   1.000
_cell.length_c   1.000
_cell.angle_alpha   90.00
_cell.angle_beta   90.00
_cell.angle_gamma   90.00
#
_symmetry.space_group_name_H-M   'P 1'
#
loop_
_entity.id
_entity.type
_entity.pdbx_description
1 polymer ?
#
loop_
_entity_poly.entity_id
_entity_poly.type
_entity_poly.pdbx_seq_one_letter_code
_entity_poly.pdbx_strand_id
1 'polypeptide(L)' 'MEVKEYVSEYEDSWLHCRVLAILHTAYFDDVVQAKPMYDNPSLELVVIENDVVIGQFDIQIENRAERIVYLKN' A
#
# COMPACT_ATOMS: atom_id res chain seq x y z
N MET A 1 13.18 6.74 -9.01
CA MET A 1 12.34 6.17 -7.95
C MET A 1 11.87 7.26 -7.00
N GLU A 2 10.56 7.35 -6.75
CA GLU A 2 9.94 8.35 -5.88
C GLU A 2 8.89 7.68 -4.97
N VAL A 3 8.69 8.20 -3.76
CA VAL A 3 7.58 7.78 -2.88
C VAL A 3 6.44 8.78 -3.02
N LYS A 4 5.23 8.31 -3.29
CA LYS A 4 4.01 9.13 -3.43
C LYS A 4 2.85 8.54 -2.64
N GLU A 5 1.86 9.36 -2.36
CA GLU A 5 0.55 8.87 -1.94
C GLU A 5 -0.09 8.07 -3.07
N TYR A 6 -0.82 7.01 -2.70
CA TYR A 6 -1.62 6.27 -3.66
C TYR A 6 -2.72 7.16 -4.26
N VAL A 7 -2.92 7.03 -5.56
CA VAL A 7 -4.07 7.56 -6.31
C VAL A 7 -4.55 6.49 -7.29
N SER A 8 -5.81 6.57 -7.71
CA SER A 8 -6.47 5.54 -8.53
C SER A 8 -5.79 5.26 -9.87
N GLU A 9 -5.04 6.22 -10.41
CA GLU A 9 -4.24 6.09 -11.63
C GLU A 9 -3.16 5.02 -11.51
N TYR A 10 -2.79 4.64 -10.28
CA TYR A 10 -1.81 3.60 -10.00
C TYR A 10 -2.43 2.22 -9.73
N GLU A 11 -3.75 2.06 -9.78
CA GLU A 11 -4.42 0.82 -9.31
C GLU A 11 -3.94 -0.44 -10.03
N ASP A 12 -3.89 -0.41 -11.36
CA ASP A 12 -3.44 -1.57 -12.14
C ASP A 12 -1.99 -1.96 -11.80
N SER A 13 -1.11 -0.96 -11.68
CA SER A 13 0.29 -1.22 -11.33
C SER A 13 0.45 -1.66 -9.87
N TRP A 14 -0.39 -1.16 -8.96
CA TRP A 14 -0.45 -1.59 -7.56
C TRP A 14 -0.87 -3.06 -7.47
N LEU A 15 -1.91 -3.47 -8.20
CA LEU A 15 -2.36 -4.87 -8.25
C LEU A 15 -1.25 -5.81 -8.75
N HIS A 16 -0.56 -5.43 -9.83
CA HIS A 16 0.58 -6.21 -10.33
C HIS A 16 1.73 -6.30 -9.32
N CYS A 17 2.11 -5.17 -8.70
CA CYS A 17 3.15 -5.13 -7.68
C CYS A 17 2.81 -6.05 -6.50
N ARG A 18 1.55 -5.99 -6.03
CA ARG A 18 1.07 -6.82 -4.92
C ARG A 18 1.16 -8.31 -5.22
N VAL A 19 0.69 -8.75 -6.40
CA VAL A 19 0.75 -10.16 -6.80
C VAL A 19 2.19 -10.67 -6.77
N LEU A 20 3.13 -9.89 -7.32
CA LEU A 20 4.56 -10.25 -7.31
C LEU A 20 5.13 -10.29 -5.88
N ALA A 21 4.71 -9.39 -5.00
CA ALA A 21 5.19 -9.31 -3.62
C ALA A 21 4.81 -10.55 -2.76
N ILE A 22 3.66 -11.17 -3.04
CA ILE A 22 3.16 -12.31 -2.25
C ILE A 22 3.40 -13.68 -2.91
N LEU A 23 3.77 -13.72 -4.20
CA LEU A 23 3.86 -14.94 -5.01
C LEU A 23 4.71 -16.06 -4.40
N HIS A 24 5.78 -15.70 -3.69
CA HIS A 24 6.70 -16.65 -3.05
C HIS A 24 6.52 -16.77 -1.53
N THR A 25 5.38 -16.31 -1.02
CA THR A 25 5.03 -16.37 0.40
C THR A 25 3.92 -17.39 0.63
N ALA A 26 3.58 -17.63 1.90
CA ALA A 26 2.41 -18.44 2.25
C ALA A 26 1.07 -17.79 1.85
N TYR A 27 1.08 -16.54 1.39
CA TYR A 27 -0.09 -15.76 0.98
C TYR A 27 -0.27 -15.70 -0.54
N PHE A 28 0.33 -16.60 -1.31
CA PHE A 28 0.32 -16.56 -2.79
C PHE A 28 -1.10 -16.58 -3.40
N ASP A 29 -2.09 -17.07 -2.66
CA ASP A 29 -3.49 -17.19 -3.05
C ASP A 29 -4.36 -16.01 -2.57
N ASP A 30 -3.79 -15.07 -1.79
CA ASP A 30 -4.45 -13.84 -1.34
C ASP A 30 -4.50 -12.80 -2.47
N VAL A 31 -5.10 -13.17 -3.59
CA VAL A 31 -5.19 -12.33 -4.80
C VAL A 31 -6.42 -11.43 -4.70
N VAL A 32 -6.18 -10.13 -4.58
CA VAL A 32 -7.23 -9.10 -4.61
C VAL A 32 -7.43 -8.57 -6.04
N GLN A 33 -8.66 -8.18 -6.38
CA GLN A 33 -9.01 -7.60 -7.68
C GLN A 33 -9.15 -6.08 -7.66
N ALA A 34 -9.11 -5.48 -6.48
CA ALA A 34 -9.16 -4.04 -6.26
C ALA A 34 -8.35 -3.71 -5.01
N LYS A 35 -7.85 -2.48 -4.92
CA LYS A 35 -7.16 -2.02 -3.72
C LYS A 35 -8.14 -1.98 -2.53
N PRO A 36 -7.79 -2.56 -1.36
CA PRO A 36 -8.60 -2.42 -0.16
C PRO A 36 -8.78 -0.95 0.23
N MET A 37 -10.00 -0.60 0.64
CA MET A 37 -10.34 0.72 1.19
C MET A 37 -10.30 0.69 2.71
N TYR A 38 -9.92 1.80 3.31
CA TYR A 38 -9.76 1.94 4.75
C TYR A 38 -10.77 2.97 5.31
N ASP A 39 -11.58 2.57 6.29
CA ASP A 39 -12.56 3.47 6.92
C ASP A 39 -11.92 4.44 7.93
N ASN A 40 -10.92 3.97 8.67
CA ASN A 40 -10.13 4.80 9.59
C ASN A 40 -8.99 5.51 8.85
N PRO A 41 -8.42 6.59 9.42
CA PRO A 41 -7.25 7.24 8.87
C PRO A 41 -6.15 6.23 8.52
N SER A 42 -5.67 6.34 7.29
CA SER A 42 -4.65 5.48 6.70
C SER A 42 -3.54 6.32 6.08
N LEU A 43 -2.37 5.70 5.98
CA LEU A 43 -1.28 6.18 5.13
C LEU A 43 -1.05 5.11 4.08
N GLU A 44 -1.25 5.49 2.82
CA GLU A 44 -1.22 4.59 1.66
C GLU A 44 -0.19 5.14 0.69
N LEU A 45 0.96 4.48 0.60
CA LEU A 45 2.12 4.95 -0.14
C LEU A 45 2.51 3.96 -1.23
N VAL A 46 2.97 4.52 -2.34
CA VAL A 46 3.54 3.77 -3.46
C VAL A 46 4.96 4.27 -3.76
N VAL A 47 5.81 3.33 -4.17
CA VAL A 47 7.13 3.62 -4.73
C VAL A 47 7.02 3.49 -6.23
N ILE A 48 7.33 4.57 -6.95
CA ILE A 48 7.14 4.66 -8.40
C ILE A 48 8.49 4.80 -9.10
N GLU A 49 8.65 4.04 -10.18
CA GLU A 49 9.75 4.18 -11.14
C GLU A 49 9.18 4.06 -12.57
N ASN A 50 9.44 5.05 -13.41
CA ASN A 50 8.92 5.12 -14.79
C ASN A 50 7.39 4.93 -14.87
N ASP A 51 6.65 5.63 -14.01
CA ASP A 51 5.18 5.56 -13.88
C ASP A 51 4.63 4.17 -13.49
N VAL A 52 5.49 3.25 -13.06
CA VAL A 52 5.14 1.92 -12.57
C VAL A 52 5.35 1.85 -11.06
N VAL A 53 4.36 1.33 -10.34
CA VAL A 53 4.47 0.98 -8.93
C VAL A 53 5.37 -0.24 -8.77
N ILE A 54 6.48 -0.06 -8.04
CA ILE A 54 7.46 -1.11 -7.73
C ILE A 54 7.51 -1.45 -6.23
N GLY A 55 6.72 -0.75 -5.42
CA GLY A 55 6.55 -1.02 -4.00
C GLY A 55 5.31 -0.34 -3.44
N GLN A 56 4.77 -0.88 -2.35
CA GLN A 56 3.55 -0.39 -1.71
C GLN A 56 3.68 -0.50 -0.19
N PHE A 57 3.06 0.41 0.53
CA PHE A 57 3.00 0.41 1.98
C PHE A 57 1.70 1.06 2.45
N ASP A 58 0.84 0.25 3.07
CA ASP A 58 -0.43 0.69 3.62
C ASP A 58 -0.42 0.44 5.13
N ILE A 59 -0.83 1.44 5.91
CA ILE A 59 -1.05 1.32 7.35
C ILE A 59 -2.32 2.08 7.74
N GLN A 60 -3.12 1.49 8.62
CA GLN A 60 -4.35 2.07 9.14
C GLN A 60 -4.29 2.17 10.66
N ILE A 61 -4.94 3.19 11.22
CA ILE A 61 -5.18 3.27 12.68
C ILE A 61 -6.41 2.40 13.02
N GLU A 62 -6.23 1.27 13.72
CA GLU A 62 -7.36 0.43 14.15
C GLU A 62 -8.19 1.07 15.28
N ASN A 63 -7.58 1.83 16.22
CA ASN A 63 -8.30 2.47 17.32
C ASN A 63 -7.59 3.72 17.87
N ARG A 64 -8.34 4.79 18.20
CA ARG A 64 -7.80 6.09 18.66
C ARG A 64 -7.03 6.04 19.99
N ALA A 65 -7.19 4.97 20.77
CA ALA A 65 -6.53 4.79 22.06
C ALA A 65 -5.07 4.32 21.94
N GLU A 66 -4.65 3.84 20.77
CA GLU A 66 -3.28 3.37 20.53
C GLU A 66 -2.51 4.45 19.76
N ARG A 67 -1.51 5.03 20.44
CA ARG A 67 -0.78 6.20 19.94
C ARG A 67 0.13 5.79 18.79
N ILE A 68 -0.12 6.31 17.60
CA ILE A 68 0.91 6.38 16.56
C ILE A 68 1.87 7.52 16.93
N VAL A 69 3.13 7.17 17.18
CA VAL A 69 4.21 8.12 17.45
C VAL A 69 4.90 8.44 16.13
N TYR A 70 4.76 9.68 15.67
CA TYR A 70 5.55 10.19 14.56
C TYR A 70 6.81 10.89 15.10
N LEU A 71 7.91 10.81 14.35
CA LEU A 71 9.10 11.64 14.60
C LEU A 71 8.73 13.11 14.34
N LYS A 72 8.71 13.93 15.38
CA LYS A 72 8.72 15.39 15.22
C LYS A 72 10.16 15.79 14.92
N ASN A 73 10.38 16.27 13.70
CA ASN A 73 11.57 17.06 13.36
C ASN A 73 11.38 18.50 13.83
#